data_AF-A0A5E4P3A8-F1
#
_entry.id   AF-A0A5E4P3A8-F1
#
_cell.length_a   1.000
_cell.length_b   1.000
_cell.length_c   1.000
_cell.angle_alpha   90.00
_cell.angle_beta   90.00
_cell.angle_gamma   90.00
#
_symmetry.space_group_name_H-M   'P 1'
#
loop_
_entity.id
_entity.type
_entity.pdbx_description
1 polymer ?
#
loop_
_entity_poly.entity_id
_entity_poly.type
_entity_poly.pdbx_seq_one_letter_code
_entity_poly.pdbx_strand_id
1 'polypeptide(L)' 'MSDEQAEAKARELPPAAQRALAEAAERRRKAEAVERPKEVAGRGGAEPVRYGDWEVKGLASDF' A
#
# COMPACT_ATOMS: atom_id res chain seq x y z
N MET A 1 -2.68 -17.43 -10.33
CA MET A 1 -2.90 -16.73 -9.05
C MET A 1 -3.71 -15.47 -9.31
N SER A 2 -4.94 -15.63 -9.82
CA SER A 2 -5.79 -14.50 -10.28
C SER A 2 -7.22 -14.58 -9.73
N ASP A 3 -7.50 -15.55 -8.85
CA ASP A 3 -8.86 -15.82 -8.37
C ASP A 3 -9.25 -15.05 -7.09
N GLU A 4 -8.30 -14.48 -6.36
CA GLU A 4 -8.59 -13.79 -5.08
C GLU A 4 -9.10 -12.35 -5.27
N GLN A 5 -8.98 -11.78 -6.48
CA GLN A 5 -9.49 -10.45 -6.81
C GLN A 5 -10.98 -10.45 -7.17
N ALA A 6 -11.58 -11.63 -7.41
CA ALA A 6 -12.96 -11.73 -7.89
C ALA A 6 -14.02 -11.81 -6.77
N GLU A 7 -13.69 -12.37 -5.60
CA GLU A 7 -14.66 -12.55 -4.50
C GLU A 7 -14.96 -11.26 -3.71
N ALA A 8 -14.06 -10.27 -3.74
CA ALA A 8 -14.29 -8.96 -3.13
C ALA A 8 -15.36 -8.12 -3.87
N LYS A 9 -15.83 -8.56 -5.04
CA LYS A 9 -16.70 -7.79 -5.93
C LYS A 9 -18.19 -7.78 -5.53
N ALA A 10 -18.60 -8.59 -4.55
CA ALA A 10 -20.03 -8.76 -4.21
C ALA A 10 -20.48 -8.08 -2.90
N ARG A 11 -19.56 -7.55 -2.08
CA ARG A 11 -19.96 -6.74 -0.92
C ARG A 11 -20.00 -5.28 -1.32
N GLU A 12 -21.21 -4.78 -1.53
CA GLU A 12 -21.43 -3.34 -1.67
C GLU A 12 -20.72 -2.63 -0.50
N LEU A 13 -19.81 -1.72 -0.85
CA LEU A 13 -19.04 -0.99 0.15
C LEU A 13 -20.02 -0.17 1.00
N PRO A 14 -19.95 -0.25 2.35
CA PRO A 14 -20.75 0.60 3.21
C PRO A 14 -20.55 2.09 2.84
N PRO A 15 -21.56 2.96 3.03
CA PRO A 15 -21.45 4.38 2.71
C PRO A 15 -20.23 5.06 3.36
N ALA A 16 -19.83 4.61 4.55
CA ALA A 16 -18.63 5.08 5.23
C ALA A 16 -17.33 4.76 4.45
N ALA A 17 -17.23 3.56 3.88
CA ALA A 17 -16.07 3.15 3.09
C ALA A 17 -15.99 3.93 1.76
N GLN A 18 -17.14 4.17 1.11
CA GLN A 18 -17.20 4.98 -0.10
C GLN A 18 -16.72 6.42 0.14
N ARG A 19 -17.18 7.05 1.24
CA ARG A 19 -16.72 8.39 1.65
C ARG A 19 -15.22 8.44 1.92
N ALA A 20 -14.69 7.46 2.66
CA ALA A 20 -13.26 7.38 2.97
C ALA A 20 -12.41 7.26 1.69
N LEU A 21 -12.85 6.46 0.71
CA LEU A 21 -12.16 6.33 -0.57
C LEU A 21 -12.21 7.62 -1.40
N ALA A 22 -13.36 8.31 -1.41
CA ALA A 22 -13.52 9.58 -2.11
C ALA A 22 -12.58 10.65 -1.53
N GLU A 23 -12.53 10.79 -0.21
CA GLU A 23 -11.65 11.74 0.49
C GLU A 23 -10.16 11.41 0.28
N ALA A 24 -9.79 10.13 0.32
CA ALA A 24 -8.43 9.70 0.01
C ALA A 24 -8.07 9.98 -1.46
N ALA A 25 -9.01 9.82 -2.40
CA ALA A 25 -8.80 10.16 -3.80
C ALA A 25 -8.62 11.66 -3.99
N GLU A 26 -9.40 12.51 -3.31
CA GLU A 26 -9.21 13.95 -3.31
C GLU A 26 -7.86 14.38 -2.73
N ARG A 27 -7.43 13.75 -1.62
CA ARG A 27 -6.08 13.97 -1.06
C ARG A 27 -4.98 13.60 -2.06
N ARG A 28 -5.09 12.45 -2.72
CA ARG A 28 -4.11 12.03 -3.75
C ARG A 28 -4.08 12.97 -4.96
N ARG A 29 -5.23 13.55 -5.35
CA ARG A 29 -5.31 14.53 -6.45
C ARG A 29 -4.70 15.88 -6.08
N LYS A 30 -4.79 16.28 -4.81
CA LYS A 30 -4.25 17.56 -4.30
C LYS A 30 -2.81 17.44 -3.82
N ALA A 31 -2.33 16.24 -3.53
CA ALA A 31 -0.95 16.00 -3.16
C ALA A 31 -0.05 16.21 -4.39
N GLU A 32 0.93 17.10 -4.28
CA GLU A 32 2.01 17.16 -5.25
C GLU A 32 2.77 15.83 -5.24
N ALA A 33 3.16 15.36 -6.43
CA ALA A 33 4.04 14.23 -6.56
C ALA A 33 5.39 14.58 -5.93
N VAL A 34 5.61 14.13 -4.70
CA VAL A 34 6.94 14.20 -4.09
C VAL A 34 7.80 13.18 -4.81
N GLU A 35 8.67 13.64 -5.70
CA GLU A 35 9.72 12.80 -6.28
C GLU A 35 10.64 12.31 -5.16
N ARG A 36 10.41 11.07 -4.75
CA ARG A 36 11.33 10.35 -3.89
C ARG A 36 12.30 9.59 -4.78
N PRO A 37 13.61 9.63 -4.49
CA PRO A 37 14.57 8.82 -5.23
C PRO A 37 14.14 7.36 -5.16
N LYS A 38 14.10 6.72 -6.32
CA LYS A 38 13.77 5.30 -6.41
C LYS A 38 14.84 4.52 -5.65
N GLU A 39 14.42 3.67 -4.73
CA GLU A 39 15.35 2.73 -4.09
C GLU A 39 15.88 1.75 -5.16
N VAL A 40 17.19 1.73 -5.36
CA VAL A 40 17.88 0.83 -6.30
C VAL A 40 18.49 -0.31 -5.48
N ALA A 41 18.25 -1.56 -5.91
CA ALA A 41 18.70 -2.79 -5.23
C ALA A 41 18.12 -3.06 -3.83
N GLY A 42 17.14 -2.28 -3.36
CA GLY A 42 16.33 -2.64 -2.18
C GLY A 42 15.42 -3.85 -2.47
N ARG A 43 15.01 -4.58 -1.43
CA ARG A 43 14.10 -5.75 -1.56
C ARG A 43 12.69 -5.39 -2.09
N GLY A 44 12.41 -4.11 -2.33
CA GLY A 44 11.10 -3.58 -2.67
C GLY A 44 10.22 -3.56 -1.41
N GLY A 45 9.77 -2.38 -1.01
CA GLY A 45 9.01 -2.20 0.24
C GLY A 45 9.48 -0.97 0.99
N ALA A 46 8.76 -0.61 2.05
CA ALA A 46 9.19 0.45 2.95
C ALA A 46 10.42 -0.04 3.73
N GLU A 47 11.43 0.81 3.90
CA GLU A 47 12.70 0.41 4.52
C GLU A 47 12.48 -0.11 5.97
N PRO A 48 12.89 -1.35 6.29
CA PRO A 48 12.59 -1.98 7.58
C PRO A 48 12.97 -1.16 8.80
N VAL A 49 14.11 -0.46 8.75
CA VAL A 49 14.60 0.36 9.87
C VAL A 49 13.68 1.55 10.14
N ARG A 50 13.16 2.20 9.09
CA ARG A 50 12.22 3.33 9.22
C ARG A 50 10.82 2.92 9.67
N TYR A 51 10.39 1.71 9.35
CA TYR A 51 8.98 1.31 9.51
C TYR A 51 8.75 0.14 10.48
N GLY A 52 9.83 -0.41 11.06
CA GLY A 52 9.77 -1.52 12.02
C GLY A 52 9.37 -2.86 11.42
N ASP A 53 9.24 -2.95 10.09
CA ASP A 53 8.83 -4.15 9.37
C ASP A 53 10.06 -4.86 8.80
N TRP A 54 10.66 -5.71 9.63
CA TRP A 54 11.82 -6.54 9.27
C TRP A 54 11.44 -7.82 8.54
N GLU A 55 10.14 -8.03 8.34
CA GLU A 55 9.61 -9.25 7.74
C GLU A 55 9.24 -9.00 6.28
N VAL A 56 9.93 -9.69 5.37
CA VAL A 56 9.53 -9.72 3.96
C VAL A 56 9.18 -11.16 3.60
N LYS A 57 7.88 -11.42 3.37
CA LYS A 57 7.35 -12.75 3.01
C LYS A 57 7.72 -13.85 4.02
N GLY A 58 7.64 -13.55 5.32
CA GLY A 58 7.99 -14.50 6.39
C GLY A 58 9.49 -14.69 6.61
N LEU A 59 10.36 -13.97 5.89
CA LEU A 59 11.80 -13.94 6.16
C LEU A 59 12.17 -12.65 6.88
N ALA A 60 12.62 -12.80 8.13
CA ALA A 60 13.35 -11.76 8.83
C ALA A 60 14.72 -11.57 8.18
N SER A 61 15.08 -10.33 7.83
CA SER A 61 16.38 -10.01 7.23
C SER A 61 17.18 -9.12 8.17
N ASP A 62 18.19 -9.68 8.84
CA ASP A 62 19.07 -8.98 9.79
C ASP A 62 20.52 -8.93 9.24
N PHE A 63 21.25 -7.84 9.48
CA PHE A 63 22.65 -7.59 9.06
C PHE A 63 23.40 -6.71 10.06
#